data_AF-A0A8T9BLL4-F1
#
_entry.id   AF-A0A8T9BLL4-F1
#
_cell.length_a   1.000
_cell.length_b   1.000
_cell.length_c   1.000
_cell.angle_alpha   90.00
_cell.angle_beta   90.00
_cell.angle_gamma   90.00
#
_symmetry.space_group_name_H-M   'P 1'
#
loop_
_entity.id
_entity.type
_entity.pdbx_description
1 polymer ?
#
loop_
_entity_poly.entity_id
_entity_poly.type
_entity_poly.pdbx_seq_one_letter_code
_entity_poly.pdbx_strand_id
1 'polypeptide(L)'
;MSSSTPDQTALMKEVLEAVKTLQINQVQLAANVDAISGRVNVLAGMKEVRDVANDSSSKPSTVSKSIDTSATEPDPSDDLVPSSPSLPATQLDGVKESTQIAVAPKSGSTSRIILTTYPSQSGINPLPMDWGNLDPQLRGPVVVSRTQSTIRRRNAHGGSYSIYYALAVASKEIKEDHRPDFTNTEPAANIGPFKQWADKKKIVSMDPLGHLAPWLFSETIEKENELEQSVREGRL
;
A
#
# COMPACT_ATOMS: atom_id res chain seq x y z
N MET A 1 -1.85 52.33 44.52
CA MET A 1 -1.85 52.90 43.15
C MET A 1 -1.45 51.79 42.20
N SER A 2 -2.35 51.41 41.29
CA SER A 2 -2.30 50.20 40.47
C SER A 2 -1.66 50.45 39.12
N SER A 3 -0.51 49.82 38.83
CA SER A 3 0.19 49.90 37.55
C SER A 3 0.46 48.50 36.99
N SER A 4 -0.43 47.97 36.14
CA SER A 4 -0.15 46.77 35.32
C SER A 4 -1.10 46.58 34.12
N THR A 5 -1.65 47.66 33.56
CA THR A 5 -2.61 47.61 32.45
C THR A 5 -2.04 47.49 31.02
N PRO A 6 -0.79 47.85 30.67
CA PRO A 6 -0.37 47.84 29.27
C PRO A 6 -0.14 46.44 28.68
N ASP A 7 0.42 45.50 29.44
CA ASP A 7 0.73 44.14 28.94
C ASP A 7 -0.52 43.32 28.59
N GLN A 8 -1.61 43.45 29.35
CA GLN A 8 -2.86 42.75 29.04
C GLN A 8 -3.48 43.23 27.72
N THR A 9 -3.32 44.50 27.38
CA THR A 9 -3.82 45.05 26.10
C THR A 9 -2.99 44.58 24.91
N ALA A 10 -1.70 44.32 25.08
CA ALA A 10 -0.84 43.75 24.05
C ALA A 10 -1.19 42.27 23.80
N LEU A 11 -1.35 41.48 24.88
CA LEU A 11 -1.80 40.09 24.80
C LEU A 11 -3.18 39.93 24.15
N MET A 12 -4.13 40.82 24.45
CA MET A 12 -5.45 40.78 23.77
C MET A 12 -5.35 41.04 22.27
N LYS A 13 -4.45 41.93 21.84
CA LYS A 13 -4.24 42.20 20.40
C LYS A 13 -3.63 41.00 19.69
N GLU A 14 -2.65 40.36 20.31
CA GLU A 14 -2.03 39.14 19.78
C GLU A 14 -3.03 37.99 19.68
N VAL A 15 -3.88 37.79 20.71
CA VAL A 15 -4.95 36.79 20.68
C VAL A 15 -5.98 37.09 19.58
N LEU A 16 -6.36 38.36 19.39
CA LEU A 16 -7.30 38.74 18.34
C LEU A 16 -6.71 38.52 16.94
N GLU A 17 -5.42 38.79 16.76
CA GLU A 17 -4.70 38.50 15.52
C GLU A 17 -4.59 37.00 15.27
N ALA A 18 -4.28 36.20 16.31
CA ALA A 18 -4.27 34.74 16.25
C ALA A 18 -5.66 34.19 15.88
N VAL A 19 -6.75 34.69 16.45
CA VAL A 19 -8.11 34.27 16.12
C VAL A 19 -8.46 34.62 14.68
N LYS A 20 -8.07 35.81 14.21
CA LYS A 20 -8.31 36.25 12.83
C LYS A 20 -7.55 35.40 11.82
N THR A 21 -6.29 35.04 12.11
CA THR A 21 -5.51 34.14 11.24
C THR A 21 -6.10 32.74 11.22
N LEU A 22 -6.55 32.22 12.36
CA LEU A 22 -7.23 30.92 12.45
C LEU A 22 -8.53 30.90 11.63
N GLN A 23 -9.32 31.98 11.69
CA GLN A 23 -10.52 32.14 10.88
C GLN A 23 -10.20 32.15 9.37
N ILE A 24 -9.16 32.88 8.94
CA ILE A 24 -8.72 32.90 7.53
C ILE A 24 -8.29 31.50 7.08
N ASN A 25 -7.52 30.79 7.92
CA ASN A 25 -7.08 29.42 7.64
C ASN A 25 -8.27 28.47 7.48
N GLN A 26 -9.30 28.58 8.33
CA GLN A 26 -10.51 27.76 8.23
C GLN A 26 -11.27 28.01 6.93
N VAL A 27 -11.40 29.26 6.49
CA VAL A 27 -12.05 29.60 5.21
C VAL A 27 -11.26 29.01 4.04
N GLN A 28 -9.93 29.08 4.08
CA GLN A 28 -9.08 28.50 3.03
C GLN A 28 -9.19 26.97 3.00
N LEU A 29 -9.23 26.31 4.15
CA LEU A 29 -9.43 24.87 4.27
C LEU A 29 -10.80 24.46 3.70
N ALA A 30 -11.87 25.18 4.02
CA ALA A 30 -13.20 24.92 3.48
C ALA A 30 -13.23 25.03 1.95
N ALA A 31 -12.64 26.09 1.38
CA ALA A 31 -12.55 26.27 -0.06
C ALA A 31 -11.78 25.14 -0.77
N ASN A 32 -10.70 24.65 -0.14
CA ASN A 32 -9.93 23.52 -0.68
C ASN A 32 -10.72 22.21 -0.63
N VAL A 33 -11.48 21.96 0.45
CA VAL A 33 -12.35 20.79 0.57
C VAL A 33 -13.45 20.80 -0.49
N ASP A 34 -14.10 21.95 -0.72
CA ASP A 34 -15.11 22.11 -1.78
C ASP A 34 -14.52 21.86 -3.18
N ALA A 35 -13.30 22.35 -3.44
CA ALA A 35 -12.62 22.11 -4.71
C ALA A 35 -12.30 20.61 -4.93
N ILE A 36 -11.93 19.89 -3.87
CA ILE A 36 -11.70 18.44 -3.93
C ILE A 36 -13.02 17.69 -4.14
N SER A 37 -14.07 18.03 -3.39
CA SER A 37 -15.40 17.42 -3.51
C SER A 37 -15.97 17.60 -4.93
N GLY A 38 -15.83 18.81 -5.49
CA GLY A 38 -16.23 19.10 -6.87
C GLY A 38 -15.45 18.26 -7.89
N ARG A 39 -14.13 18.12 -7.73
CA ARG A 39 -13.31 17.26 -8.62
C ARG A 39 -13.70 15.79 -8.51
N VAL A 40 -13.97 15.29 -7.31
CA VAL A 40 -14.40 13.90 -7.09
C VAL A 40 -15.75 13.64 -7.75
N ASN A 41 -16.70 14.58 -7.64
CA ASN A 41 -18.01 14.45 -8.29
C ASN A 41 -17.91 14.45 -9.83
N VAL A 42 -17.03 15.29 -10.39
CA VAL A 42 -16.74 15.29 -11.84
C VAL A 42 -16.11 13.97 -12.30
N LEU A 43 -15.18 13.43 -11.51
CA LEU A 43 -14.53 12.15 -11.81
C LEU A 43 -15.51 10.97 -11.70
N ALA A 44 -16.42 11.00 -10.72
CA ALA A 44 -17.48 10.01 -10.58
C ALA A 44 -18.43 10.02 -11.80
N GLY A 45 -18.89 11.21 -12.23
CA GLY A 45 -19.71 11.33 -13.44
C GLY A 45 -18.97 10.94 -14.72
N MET A 46 -17.68 11.27 -14.84
CA MET A 46 -16.85 10.85 -15.98
C MET A 46 -16.67 9.32 -16.03
N LYS A 47 -16.60 8.66 -14.86
CA LYS A 47 -16.53 7.19 -14.77
C LYS A 47 -17.85 6.55 -15.22
N GLU A 48 -19.00 7.06 -14.79
CA GLU A 48 -20.31 6.55 -15.25
C GLU A 48 -20.47 6.69 -16.77
N VAL A 49 -20.13 7.85 -17.34
CA VAL A 49 -20.18 8.05 -18.80
C VAL A 49 -19.25 7.08 -19.53
N ARG A 50 -18.07 6.79 -18.97
CA ARG A 50 -17.13 5.82 -19.55
C ARG A 50 -17.63 4.38 -19.43
N ASP A 51 -18.26 4.02 -18.32
CA ASP A 51 -18.83 2.68 -18.10
C ASP A 51 -20.03 2.45 -19.04
N VAL A 52 -20.89 3.45 -19.28
CA VAL A 52 -22.01 3.38 -20.25
C VAL A 52 -21.51 3.36 -21.71
N ALA A 53 -20.44 4.10 -22.03
CA ALA A 53 -19.83 4.08 -23.37
C ALA A 53 -19.12 2.74 -23.68
N ASN A 54 -18.68 2.01 -22.65
CA ASN A 54 -18.03 0.71 -22.83
C ASN A 54 -19.06 -0.42 -23.01
N ASP A 55 -20.24 -0.29 -22.41
CA ASP A 55 -21.35 -1.25 -22.52
C ASP A 55 -22.09 -1.17 -23.87
N SER A 56 -21.93 -0.07 -24.62
CA SER A 56 -22.54 0.13 -25.95
C SER A 56 -21.75 -0.47 -27.12
N SER A 57 -20.72 -1.28 -26.85
CA SER A 57 -19.90 -1.95 -27.87
C SER A 57 -20.16 -3.46 -28.04
N SER A 58 -21.19 -4.03 -27.40
CA SER A 58 -21.64 -5.40 -27.71
C SER A 58 -23.13 -5.45 -28.11
N LYS A 59 -23.40 -5.94 -29.33
CA LYS A 59 -24.75 -6.22 -29.85
C LYS A 59 -25.26 -7.59 -29.34
N PRO A 60 -26.58 -7.87 -29.41
CA PRO A 60 -27.34 -8.49 -28.32
C PRO A 60 -27.64 -9.98 -28.54
N SER A 61 -28.00 -10.67 -27.46
CA SER A 61 -28.77 -11.92 -27.53
C SER A 61 -29.93 -11.90 -26.53
N THR A 62 -31.13 -11.78 -27.10
CA THR A 62 -32.44 -11.99 -26.52
C THR A 62 -32.62 -13.46 -26.12
N VAL A 63 -32.92 -13.78 -24.86
CA VAL A 63 -33.85 -14.88 -24.50
C VAL A 63 -34.57 -14.52 -23.21
N SER A 64 -35.88 -14.31 -23.35
CA SER A 64 -36.88 -14.25 -22.30
C SER A 64 -37.16 -15.66 -21.78
N LYS A 65 -37.25 -15.88 -20.47
CA LYS A 65 -38.03 -17.00 -19.93
C LYS A 65 -38.82 -16.56 -18.69
N SER A 66 -40.12 -16.72 -18.84
CA SER A 66 -41.21 -16.33 -17.97
C SER A 66 -41.36 -17.21 -16.74
N ILE A 67 -41.86 -16.56 -15.70
CA ILE A 67 -42.41 -17.07 -14.44
C ILE A 67 -43.66 -17.91 -14.70
N ASP A 68 -43.82 -19.03 -13.98
CA ASP A 68 -45.13 -19.48 -13.53
C ASP A 68 -45.04 -20.16 -12.15
N THR A 69 -46.14 -20.09 -11.41
CA THR A 69 -46.24 -20.05 -9.95
C THR A 69 -47.00 -21.28 -9.44
N SER A 70 -46.56 -21.96 -8.36
CA SER A 70 -47.48 -22.47 -7.30
C SER A 70 -46.76 -23.07 -6.06
N ALA A 71 -47.02 -22.40 -4.92
CA ALA A 71 -47.31 -22.89 -3.56
C ALA A 71 -46.29 -23.75 -2.78
N THR A 72 -45.73 -23.18 -1.70
CA THR A 72 -46.14 -23.42 -0.29
C THR A 72 -45.20 -22.64 0.66
N GLU A 73 -45.76 -21.69 1.42
CA GLU A 73 -45.19 -21.02 2.61
C GLU A 73 -45.60 -21.80 3.88
N PRO A 74 -45.13 -21.50 5.10
CA PRO A 74 -43.83 -20.98 5.57
C PRO A 74 -43.27 -21.81 6.75
N ASP A 75 -41.98 -21.71 7.09
CA ASP A 75 -41.57 -21.75 8.50
C ASP A 75 -40.21 -21.05 8.71
N PRO A 76 -39.99 -20.40 9.88
CA PRO A 76 -39.05 -19.29 10.02
C PRO A 76 -37.85 -19.66 10.89
N SER A 77 -36.63 -19.48 10.38
CA SER A 77 -35.45 -19.20 11.21
C SER A 77 -34.22 -19.08 10.33
N ASP A 78 -33.88 -17.87 9.93
CA ASP A 78 -32.51 -17.56 9.48
C ASP A 78 -32.17 -16.11 9.84
N ASP A 79 -32.16 -15.85 11.15
CA ASP A 79 -31.73 -14.58 11.74
C ASP A 79 -30.55 -14.87 12.68
N LEU A 80 -29.36 -15.19 12.15
CA LEU A 80 -28.10 -15.08 12.90
C LEU A 80 -26.90 -14.90 11.95
N VAL A 81 -26.74 -13.69 11.41
CA VAL A 81 -25.42 -13.21 10.96
C VAL A 81 -25.00 -12.09 11.92
N PRO A 82 -23.91 -12.22 12.69
CA PRO A 82 -23.51 -11.18 13.62
C PRO A 82 -23.02 -9.95 12.84
N SER A 83 -23.76 -8.85 12.98
CA SER A 83 -23.36 -7.54 12.48
C SER A 83 -22.08 -7.09 13.20
N SER A 84 -21.08 -6.64 12.42
CA SER A 84 -19.84 -6.06 12.94
C SER A 84 -20.15 -4.90 13.90
N PRO A 85 -19.44 -4.76 15.04
CA PRO A 85 -19.69 -3.66 15.96
C PRO A 85 -19.22 -2.35 15.31
N SER A 86 -20.18 -1.55 14.85
CA SER A 86 -19.96 -0.15 14.52
C SER A 86 -20.02 0.64 15.83
N LEU A 87 -18.89 1.21 16.24
CA LEU A 87 -18.83 2.11 17.40
C LEU A 87 -19.41 3.48 17.00
N PRO A 88 -20.39 4.03 17.73
CA PRO A 88 -20.87 5.39 17.51
C PRO A 88 -19.83 6.43 17.95
N ALA A 89 -19.68 7.48 17.15
CA ALA A 89 -18.71 8.56 17.29
C ALA A 89 -19.08 9.59 18.38
N THR A 90 -19.34 9.14 19.61
CA THR A 90 -19.70 10.04 20.72
C THR A 90 -19.17 9.54 22.06
N GLN A 91 -17.85 9.52 22.22
CA GLN A 91 -17.18 9.61 23.53
C GLN A 91 -15.67 9.77 23.36
N LEU A 92 -15.21 11.00 23.17
CA LEU A 92 -13.84 11.42 23.43
C LEU A 92 -13.89 12.81 24.04
N ASP A 93 -14.19 12.87 25.33
CA ASP A 93 -13.97 14.08 26.12
C ASP A 93 -13.10 13.70 27.33
N GLY A 94 -11.93 14.32 27.39
CA GLY A 94 -11.03 14.28 28.54
C GLY A 94 -9.93 13.21 28.48
N VAL A 95 -8.72 13.61 28.06
CA VAL A 95 -7.55 13.80 28.94
C VAL A 95 -6.29 14.02 28.08
N LYS A 96 -5.86 15.29 28.08
CA LYS A 96 -4.49 15.84 28.11
C LYS A 96 -3.55 15.54 26.93
N GLU A 97 -3.36 16.59 26.15
CA GLU A 97 -2.13 16.91 25.40
C GLU A 97 -0.86 16.48 26.15
N SER A 98 -0.05 15.69 25.46
CA SER A 98 1.39 15.73 25.63
C SER A 98 2.01 15.92 24.27
N THR A 99 2.33 17.18 24.00
CA THR A 99 3.15 17.67 22.92
C THR A 99 4.48 16.94 22.93
N GLN A 100 4.65 15.98 22.02
CA GLN A 100 5.99 15.57 21.58
C GLN A 100 5.99 15.56 20.05
N ILE A 101 6.65 16.58 19.52
CA ILE A 101 6.91 16.79 18.10
C ILE A 101 7.59 15.54 17.56
N ALA A 102 6.86 14.79 16.75
CA ALA A 102 7.39 13.67 16.00
C ALA A 102 8.56 14.17 15.13
N VAL A 103 9.71 13.52 15.28
CA VAL A 103 10.85 13.66 14.38
C VAL A 103 10.35 13.44 12.96
N ALA A 104 10.41 14.47 12.13
CA ALA A 104 10.11 14.37 10.71
C ALA A 104 11.01 13.29 10.08
N PRO A 105 10.46 12.29 9.34
CA PRO A 105 11.30 11.39 8.58
C PRO A 105 12.07 12.23 7.55
N LYS A 106 13.39 12.10 7.55
CA LYS A 106 14.28 12.82 6.64
C LYS A 106 13.83 12.55 5.20
N SER A 107 13.50 13.62 4.48
CA SER A 107 13.07 13.61 3.09
C SER A 107 14.20 13.11 2.18
N GLY A 108 14.17 11.83 1.84
CA GLY A 108 15.00 11.24 0.80
C GLY A 108 14.20 10.70 -0.40
N SER A 109 12.88 10.86 -0.43
CA SER A 109 12.05 10.30 -1.49
C SER A 109 11.06 11.32 -2.03
N THR A 110 10.89 11.30 -3.35
CA THR A 110 9.75 11.97 -3.99
C THR A 110 8.47 11.41 -3.37
N SER A 111 7.48 12.27 -3.11
CA SER A 111 6.16 11.92 -2.53
C SER A 111 5.32 10.89 -3.32
N ARG A 112 5.89 10.26 -4.35
CA ARG A 112 5.23 9.26 -5.20
C ARG A 112 5.52 7.86 -4.69
N ILE A 113 4.49 7.20 -4.19
CA ILE A 113 4.51 5.79 -3.83
C ILE A 113 4.34 4.96 -5.12
N ILE A 114 5.35 4.17 -5.46
CA ILE A 114 5.31 3.29 -6.65
C ILE A 114 4.65 1.96 -6.25
N LEU A 115 3.35 1.84 -6.56
CA LEU A 115 2.57 0.64 -6.25
C LEU A 115 2.87 -0.51 -7.22
N THR A 116 3.04 -0.22 -8.50
CA THR A 116 3.29 -1.22 -9.54
C THR A 116 4.52 -0.84 -10.35
N THR A 117 5.23 -1.86 -10.84
CA THR A 117 6.42 -1.72 -11.70
C THR A 117 6.11 -2.45 -12.99
N TYR A 118 5.76 -1.72 -14.04
CA TYR A 118 5.55 -2.30 -15.36
C TYR A 118 6.84 -2.23 -16.18
N PRO A 119 7.17 -3.24 -17.01
CA PRO A 119 8.41 -3.25 -17.79
C PRO A 119 8.58 -2.05 -18.73
N SER A 120 7.47 -1.47 -19.24
CA SER A 120 7.50 -0.33 -20.16
C SER A 120 7.59 1.04 -19.47
N GLN A 121 7.67 1.09 -18.14
CA GLN A 121 7.73 2.34 -17.40
C GLN A 121 9.17 2.87 -17.32
N SER A 122 9.36 4.16 -17.64
CA SER A 122 10.68 4.79 -17.66
C SER A 122 11.40 4.68 -16.31
N GLY A 123 12.65 4.22 -16.35
CA GLY A 123 13.49 4.05 -15.15
C GLY A 123 13.22 2.78 -14.35
N ILE A 124 12.38 1.85 -14.84
CA ILE A 124 12.19 0.52 -14.24
C ILE A 124 12.96 -0.49 -15.08
N ASN A 125 13.76 -1.33 -14.41
CA ASN A 125 14.57 -2.37 -15.04
C ASN A 125 14.51 -3.63 -14.17
N PRO A 126 13.39 -4.38 -14.23
CA PRO A 126 13.19 -5.54 -13.38
C PRO A 126 14.19 -6.64 -13.75
N LEU A 127 14.57 -7.47 -12.78
CA LEU A 127 15.42 -8.62 -13.07
C LEU A 127 14.68 -9.57 -14.04
N PRO A 128 15.34 -9.99 -15.15
CA PRO A 128 14.73 -10.89 -16.11
C PRO A 128 14.38 -12.22 -15.44
N MET A 129 13.21 -12.76 -15.79
CA MET A 129 12.67 -13.96 -15.16
C MET A 129 12.02 -14.85 -16.22
N ASP A 130 12.45 -16.11 -16.30
CA ASP A 130 11.85 -17.15 -17.13
C ASP A 130 11.11 -18.16 -16.24
N TRP A 131 9.86 -17.83 -15.89
CA TRP A 131 9.06 -18.66 -14.97
C TRP A 131 8.97 -20.11 -15.45
N GLY A 132 9.20 -21.07 -14.55
CA GLY A 132 9.14 -22.51 -14.83
C GLY A 132 10.33 -23.07 -15.61
N ASN A 133 11.45 -22.35 -15.74
CA ASN A 133 12.69 -22.97 -16.21
C ASN A 133 13.20 -24.01 -15.18
N LEU A 134 13.77 -25.11 -15.67
CA LEU A 134 14.32 -26.18 -14.82
C LEU A 134 15.56 -25.71 -14.07
N ASP A 135 16.39 -24.89 -14.71
CA ASP A 135 17.58 -24.33 -14.10
C ASP A 135 17.22 -23.10 -13.26
N PRO A 136 17.46 -23.09 -11.93
CA PRO A 136 17.18 -21.96 -11.08
C PRO A 136 17.87 -20.67 -11.53
N GLN A 137 19.09 -20.75 -12.09
CA GLN A 137 19.83 -19.56 -12.52
C GLN A 137 19.21 -18.92 -13.75
N LEU A 138 18.80 -19.72 -14.75
CA LEU A 138 18.12 -19.23 -15.95
C LEU A 138 16.69 -18.77 -15.65
N ARG A 139 16.03 -19.41 -14.69
CA ARG A 139 14.72 -18.98 -14.20
C ARG A 139 14.78 -17.57 -13.63
N GLY A 140 15.80 -17.31 -12.80
CA GLY A 140 15.96 -16.06 -12.07
C GLY A 140 15.24 -16.01 -10.71
N PRO A 141 15.57 -15.02 -9.86
CA PRO A 141 14.94 -14.85 -8.56
C PRO A 141 13.59 -14.13 -8.63
N VAL A 142 12.67 -14.49 -7.74
CA VAL A 142 11.47 -13.70 -7.47
C VAL A 142 11.84 -12.59 -6.48
N VAL A 143 11.74 -11.34 -6.92
CA VAL A 143 12.16 -10.17 -6.14
C VAL A 143 10.96 -9.28 -5.82
N VAL A 144 10.77 -9.05 -4.52
CA VAL A 144 9.65 -8.30 -3.93
C VAL A 144 10.13 -7.09 -3.12
N SER A 145 11.39 -6.68 -3.30
CA SER A 145 11.99 -5.61 -2.49
C SER A 145 11.22 -4.29 -2.59
N ARG A 146 11.18 -3.58 -1.46
CA ARG A 146 10.54 -2.27 -1.29
C ARG A 146 11.52 -1.13 -0.98
N THR A 147 12.81 -1.41 -0.85
CA THR A 147 13.79 -0.34 -0.65
C THR A 147 13.82 0.57 -1.87
N GLN A 148 13.98 1.88 -1.63
CA GLN A 148 13.86 2.90 -2.67
C GLN A 148 14.88 2.72 -3.81
N SER A 149 16.04 2.16 -3.48
CA SER A 149 17.14 1.76 -4.36
C SER A 149 16.74 0.62 -5.31
N THR A 150 16.12 -0.43 -4.77
CA THR A 150 15.85 -1.68 -5.50
C THR A 150 14.41 -1.81 -6.01
N ILE A 151 13.52 -0.86 -5.71
CA ILE A 151 12.11 -0.89 -6.17
C ILE A 151 11.98 -0.95 -7.69
N ARG A 152 12.97 -0.44 -8.43
CA ARG A 152 13.04 -0.48 -9.90
C ARG A 152 13.42 -1.86 -10.46
N ARG A 153 13.93 -2.76 -9.60
CA ARG A 153 14.48 -4.08 -9.94
C ARG A 153 13.50 -5.22 -9.64
N ARG A 154 12.43 -4.97 -8.89
CA ARG A 154 11.44 -6.00 -8.49
C ARG A 154 10.64 -6.53 -9.68
N ASN A 155 10.29 -7.80 -9.65
CA ASN A 155 9.44 -8.47 -10.64
C ASN A 155 8.09 -8.95 -10.08
N ALA A 156 7.92 -8.91 -8.75
CA ALA A 156 6.68 -9.28 -8.06
C ALA A 156 6.29 -8.24 -7.00
N HIS A 157 5.01 -8.29 -6.58
CA HIS A 157 4.44 -7.40 -5.57
C HIS A 157 4.19 -8.15 -4.24
N GLY A 158 4.36 -7.47 -3.10
CA GLY A 158 4.22 -8.06 -1.76
C GLY A 158 2.80 -8.43 -1.34
N GLY A 159 1.83 -8.33 -2.25
CA GLY A 159 0.41 -8.64 -2.02
C GLY A 159 -0.18 -7.97 -0.77
N SER A 160 -1.17 -8.64 -0.16
CA SER A 160 -1.78 -8.24 1.12
C SER A 160 -0.84 -8.42 2.32
N TYR A 161 0.16 -9.29 2.23
CA TYR A 161 1.12 -9.55 3.31
C TYR A 161 2.05 -8.36 3.59
N SER A 162 2.09 -7.36 2.72
CA SER A 162 2.84 -6.12 2.93
C SER A 162 2.41 -5.35 4.18
N ILE A 163 1.18 -5.58 4.66
CA ILE A 163 0.57 -4.94 5.83
C ILE A 163 1.32 -5.32 7.12
N TYR A 164 1.72 -6.59 7.27
CA TYR A 164 2.43 -7.04 8.48
C TYR A 164 3.78 -6.33 8.63
N TYR A 165 4.51 -6.17 7.54
CA TYR A 165 5.76 -5.40 7.56
C TYR A 165 5.52 -3.92 7.84
N ALA A 166 4.48 -3.31 7.24
CA ALA A 166 4.15 -1.92 7.50
C ALA A 166 3.81 -1.70 8.98
N LEU A 167 3.07 -2.62 9.59
CA LEU A 167 2.76 -2.62 11.01
C LEU A 167 4.03 -2.74 11.86
N ALA A 168 4.92 -3.69 11.54
CA ALA A 168 6.18 -3.90 12.27
C ALA A 168 7.14 -2.69 12.19
N VAL A 169 7.17 -2.02 11.04
CA VAL A 169 7.93 -0.76 10.87
C VAL A 169 7.27 0.37 11.67
N ALA A 170 5.95 0.50 11.62
CA ALA A 170 5.21 1.53 12.36
C ALA A 170 5.31 1.36 13.89
N SER A 171 5.27 0.11 14.38
CA SER A 171 5.48 -0.22 15.80
C SER A 171 6.94 -0.12 16.24
N LYS A 172 7.86 0.16 15.31
CA LYS A 172 9.33 0.22 15.53
C LYS A 172 9.94 -1.11 15.99
N GLU A 173 9.27 -2.23 15.77
CA GLU A 173 9.85 -3.56 15.96
C GLU A 173 10.92 -3.87 14.90
N ILE A 174 10.72 -3.34 13.69
CA ILE A 174 11.63 -3.49 12.56
C ILE A 174 12.05 -2.10 12.05
N LYS A 175 13.34 -1.92 11.77
CA LYS A 175 13.86 -0.69 11.12
C LYS A 175 13.45 -0.66 9.65
N GLU A 176 13.21 0.52 9.10
CA GLU A 176 12.95 0.69 7.66
C GLU A 176 14.08 0.11 6.80
N ASP A 177 15.33 0.36 7.20
CA ASP A 177 16.55 -0.18 6.59
C ASP A 177 16.90 -1.61 7.06
N HIS A 178 15.94 -2.38 7.59
CA HIS A 178 16.22 -3.72 8.08
C HIS A 178 16.58 -4.67 6.94
N ARG A 179 17.79 -5.24 7.03
CA ARG A 179 18.26 -6.32 6.16
C ARG A 179 18.00 -7.67 6.82
N PRO A 180 17.28 -8.59 6.17
CA PRO A 180 17.14 -9.95 6.65
C PRO A 180 18.51 -10.64 6.77
N ASP A 181 18.72 -11.32 7.89
CA ASP A 181 19.84 -12.24 8.07
C ASP A 181 19.35 -13.67 7.79
N PHE A 182 20.00 -14.34 6.82
CA PHE A 182 19.66 -15.69 6.40
C PHE A 182 20.55 -16.77 7.05
N THR A 183 21.42 -16.37 7.99
CA THR A 183 22.26 -17.31 8.75
C THR A 183 21.40 -18.35 9.48
N ASN A 184 21.70 -19.65 9.28
CA ASN A 184 20.94 -20.78 9.86
C ASN A 184 19.45 -20.81 9.52
N THR A 185 19.04 -20.18 8.42
CA THR A 185 17.65 -20.26 7.93
C THR A 185 17.44 -21.41 6.94
N GLU A 186 18.41 -22.33 6.86
CA GLU A 186 18.38 -23.44 5.91
C GLU A 186 17.14 -24.32 6.09
N PRO A 187 16.55 -24.83 5.00
CA PRO A 187 15.39 -25.69 5.09
C PRO A 187 15.67 -26.91 5.96
N ALA A 188 14.78 -27.18 6.93
CA ALA A 188 14.90 -28.35 7.80
C ALA A 188 14.85 -29.68 7.04
N ALA A 189 14.30 -29.68 5.82
CA ALA A 189 14.27 -30.81 4.92
C ALA A 189 14.55 -30.36 3.49
N ASN A 190 15.27 -31.20 2.73
CA ASN A 190 15.48 -30.99 1.32
C ASN A 190 14.24 -31.46 0.54
N ILE A 191 13.56 -30.54 -0.14
CA ILE A 191 12.34 -30.81 -0.91
C ILE A 191 12.66 -30.69 -2.40
N GLY A 192 12.30 -31.70 -3.18
CA GLY A 192 12.48 -31.70 -4.63
C GLY A 192 13.93 -31.90 -5.09
N PRO A 193 14.24 -31.61 -6.37
CA PRO A 193 13.35 -31.03 -7.37
C PRO A 193 12.34 -32.03 -7.95
N PHE A 194 11.08 -31.61 -8.10
CA PHE A 194 10.05 -32.39 -8.79
C PHE A 194 9.87 -31.88 -10.22
N LYS A 195 9.64 -32.79 -11.19
CA LYS A 195 9.45 -32.42 -12.62
C LYS A 195 8.33 -31.39 -12.85
N GLN A 196 7.33 -31.39 -11.97
CA GLN A 196 6.19 -30.47 -12.01
C GLN A 196 6.59 -29.00 -11.76
N TRP A 197 7.74 -28.75 -11.14
CA TRP A 197 8.24 -27.40 -10.85
C TRP A 197 8.74 -26.67 -12.11
N ALA A 198 9.20 -27.43 -13.11
CA ALA A 198 9.65 -26.93 -14.39
C ALA A 198 8.52 -26.79 -15.43
N ASP A 199 7.26 -27.03 -15.04
CA ASP A 199 6.12 -26.82 -15.93
C ASP A 199 5.41 -25.51 -15.57
N LYS A 200 5.50 -24.53 -16.47
CA LYS A 200 4.90 -23.20 -16.34
C LYS A 200 3.39 -23.25 -16.07
N LYS A 201 2.70 -24.34 -16.45
CA LYS A 201 1.25 -24.49 -16.33
C LYS A 201 0.81 -25.21 -15.06
N LYS A 202 1.73 -25.86 -14.33
CA LYS A 202 1.38 -26.72 -13.18
C LYS A 202 1.43 -25.97 -11.85
N ILE A 203 2.43 -25.12 -11.67
CA ILE A 203 2.60 -24.33 -10.44
C ILE A 203 2.68 -22.85 -10.83
N VAL A 204 1.59 -22.13 -10.55
CA VAL A 204 1.41 -20.72 -10.94
C VAL A 204 1.19 -19.80 -9.73
N SER A 205 0.75 -20.35 -8.59
CA SER A 205 0.41 -19.57 -7.40
C SER A 205 1.54 -19.44 -6.37
N MET A 206 2.54 -20.32 -6.40
CA MET A 206 3.62 -20.37 -5.41
C MET A 206 4.96 -20.60 -6.08
N ASP A 207 6.02 -20.05 -5.50
CA ASP A 207 7.39 -20.32 -5.95
C ASP A 207 7.90 -21.62 -5.29
N PRO A 208 8.10 -22.71 -6.06
CA PRO A 208 8.62 -23.96 -5.50
C PRO A 208 10.07 -23.85 -5.01
N LEU A 209 10.87 -22.93 -5.57
CA LEU A 209 12.28 -22.73 -5.19
C LEU A 209 12.47 -21.59 -4.16
N GLY A 210 11.38 -20.95 -3.72
CA GLY A 210 11.46 -19.79 -2.82
C GLY A 210 12.15 -20.11 -1.50
N HIS A 211 12.01 -21.34 -1.01
CA HIS A 211 12.67 -21.83 0.20
C HIS A 211 14.20 -21.98 0.07
N LEU A 212 14.74 -21.98 -1.16
CA LEU A 212 16.18 -22.07 -1.43
C LEU A 212 16.76 -20.74 -1.95
N ALA A 213 15.96 -19.69 -2.05
CA ALA A 213 16.35 -18.45 -2.72
C ALA A 213 17.62 -17.79 -2.14
N PRO A 214 17.83 -17.69 -0.81
CA PRO A 214 19.06 -17.11 -0.24
C PRO A 214 20.34 -17.83 -0.67
N TRP A 215 20.28 -19.14 -0.89
CA TRP A 215 21.44 -19.97 -1.28
C TRP A 215 21.62 -20.02 -2.79
N LEU A 216 20.52 -20.09 -3.55
CA LEU A 216 20.57 -20.14 -5.01
C LEU A 216 21.00 -18.79 -5.61
N PHE A 217 20.61 -17.68 -5.00
CA PHE A 217 20.81 -16.34 -5.56
C PHE A 217 21.70 -15.45 -4.68
N SER A 218 22.57 -16.05 -3.86
CA SER A 218 23.51 -15.32 -2.99
C SER A 218 24.32 -14.27 -3.77
N GLU A 219 24.90 -14.65 -4.91
CA GLU A 219 25.68 -13.75 -5.77
C GLU A 219 24.84 -12.57 -6.29
N THR A 220 23.57 -12.82 -6.63
CA THR A 220 22.67 -11.75 -7.10
C THR A 220 22.31 -10.82 -5.95
N ILE A 221 22.08 -11.35 -4.74
CA ILE A 221 21.77 -10.57 -3.54
C ILE A 221 22.96 -9.67 -3.16
N GLU A 222 24.19 -10.20 -3.19
CA GLU A 222 25.40 -9.44 -2.91
C GLU A 222 25.61 -8.32 -3.92
N LYS A 223 25.49 -8.62 -5.22
CA LYS A 223 25.61 -7.63 -6.28
C LYS A 223 24.59 -6.49 -6.17
N GLU A 224 23.32 -6.80 -5.93
CA GLU A 224 22.29 -5.75 -5.77
C GLU A 224 22.51 -4.93 -4.49
N ASN A 225 23.06 -5.54 -3.42
CA ASN A 225 23.41 -4.85 -2.19
C ASN A 225 24.60 -3.90 -2.37
N GLU A 226 25.63 -4.29 -3.12
CA GLU A 226 26.73 -3.40 -3.50
C GLU A 226 26.24 -2.21 -4.33
N LEU A 227 25.32 -2.47 -5.29
CA LEU A 227 24.69 -1.41 -6.06
C LEU A 227 23.90 -0.46 -5.16
N GLU A 228 23.18 -0.97 -4.17
CA GLU A 228 22.47 -0.16 -3.18
C GLU A 228 23.42 0.71 -2.35
N GLN A 229 24.53 0.14 -1.86
CA GLN A 229 25.55 0.90 -1.13
C GLN A 229 26.18 1.99 -2.00
N SER A 230 26.51 1.69 -3.25
CA SER A 230 27.07 2.66 -4.20
C SER A 230 26.10 3.82 -4.49
N VAL A 231 24.81 3.53 -4.69
CA VAL A 231 23.76 4.54 -4.86
C VAL A 231 23.61 5.39 -3.59
N ARG A 232 23.67 4.78 -2.40
CA ARG A 232 23.61 5.50 -1.13
C ARG A 232 24.81 6.42 -0.92
N GLU A 233 25.99 6.01 -1.37
CA GLU A 233 27.23 6.79 -1.33
C GLU A 233 27.32 7.87 -2.43
N GLY A 234 26.33 7.95 -3.34
CA GLY A 234 26.29 8.94 -4.41
C GLY A 234 27.36 8.76 -5.48
N ARG A 235 27.90 7.54 -5.65
CA ARG A 235 28.89 7.22 -6.68
C ARG A 235 28.25 6.85 -8.03
N LEU A 236 26.93 6.66 -8.08
CA LEU A 236 26.09 6.35 -9.24
C LEU A 236 24.79 7.14 -9.15
#